data_AF-A0A7W9LG63-F1
#
_entry.id   AF-A0A7W9LG63-F1
#
_cell.length_a   1.000
_cell.length_b   1.000
_cell.length_c   1.000
_cell.angle_alpha   90.00
_cell.angle_beta   90.00
_cell.angle_gamma   90.00
#
_symmetry.space_group_name_H-M   'P 1'
#
loop_
_entity.id
_entity.type
_entity.pdbx_description
1 polymer ?
#
loop_
_entity_poly.entity_id
_entity_poly.type
_entity_poly.pdbx_seq_one_letter_code
_entity_poly.pdbx_strand_id
1 'polypeptide(L)'
;MNELPPDGRHECNAICLGGPCHGVLAHVDQDIGILTVPVPRLSPDEPETCARYRITRERVRYFGQGEPYIALHWADPPCSCGLDP
;
A
#
# COMPACT_ATOMS: atom_id res chain seq x y z
N MET A 1 3.46 -17.58 -33.62
CA MET A 1 2.62 -17.04 -32.53
C MET A 1 3.57 -16.86 -31.37
N ASN A 2 4.23 -15.71 -31.29
CA ASN A 2 5.13 -15.41 -30.18
C ASN A 2 4.31 -14.58 -29.21
N GLU A 3 3.77 -15.24 -28.19
CA GLU A 3 3.18 -14.60 -27.03
C GLU A 3 4.32 -13.88 -26.30
N LEU A 4 4.41 -12.56 -26.49
CA LEU A 4 5.25 -11.70 -25.65
C LEU A 4 4.83 -11.97 -24.19
N PRO A 5 5.78 -12.14 -23.24
CA PRO A 5 5.41 -12.27 -21.83
C PRO A 5 4.56 -11.06 -21.45
N PRO A 6 3.49 -11.22 -20.65
CA PRO A 6 2.65 -10.10 -20.26
C PRO A 6 3.57 -9.03 -19.67
N ASP A 7 3.48 -7.84 -20.26
CA ASP A 7 4.18 -6.63 -19.88
C ASP A 7 4.25 -6.57 -18.34
N GLY A 8 5.46 -6.53 -17.76
CA GLY A 8 5.72 -6.67 -16.32
C GLY A 8 5.09 -5.59 -15.42
N ARG A 9 4.16 -4.81 -15.97
CA ARG A 9 3.03 -4.22 -15.24
C ARG A 9 2.14 -5.33 -14.70
N HIS A 10 2.58 -5.99 -13.64
CA HIS A 10 1.60 -6.36 -12.62
C HIS A 10 1.00 -5.04 -12.12
N GLU A 11 -0.08 -4.65 -12.79
CA GLU A 11 -0.80 -3.39 -12.62
C GLU A 11 -1.10 -3.25 -11.14
N CYS A 12 -0.44 -2.30 -10.48
CA CYS A 12 -0.76 -2.01 -9.09
C CYS A 12 -2.26 -1.71 -9.04
N ASN A 13 -2.99 -2.50 -8.27
CA ASN A 13 -4.43 -2.42 -8.17
C ASN A 13 -4.85 -1.84 -6.82
N ALA A 14 -3.90 -1.44 -5.97
CA ALA A 14 -4.15 -0.94 -4.64
C ALA A 14 -3.29 0.29 -4.31
N ILE A 15 -3.79 1.13 -3.41
CA ILE A 15 -3.13 2.35 -2.93
C ILE A 15 -3.21 2.46 -1.41
N CYS A 16 -2.10 2.85 -0.80
CA CYS A 16 -2.00 3.07 0.64
C CYS A 16 -2.61 4.42 1.06
N LEU A 17 -3.56 4.38 1.98
CA LEU A 17 -4.25 5.52 2.58
C LEU A 17 -3.84 5.69 4.04
N GLY A 18 -3.38 6.89 4.39
CA GLY A 18 -2.79 7.20 5.70
C GLY A 18 -1.42 6.57 5.94
N GLY A 19 -0.86 6.83 7.11
CA GLY A 19 0.42 6.27 7.55
C GLY A 19 1.63 6.73 6.72
N PRO A 20 2.80 6.11 6.95
CA PRO A 20 4.08 6.52 6.33
C PRO A 20 4.18 6.17 4.83
N CYS A 21 3.36 5.25 4.33
CA CYS A 21 3.33 4.86 2.92
C CYS A 21 2.15 5.50 2.16
N HIS A 22 1.58 6.61 2.63
CA HIS A 22 0.44 7.22 1.95
C HIS A 22 0.74 7.53 0.46
N GLY A 23 -0.16 7.13 -0.43
CA GLY A 23 -0.02 7.29 -1.88
C GLY A 23 0.85 6.22 -2.56
N VAL A 24 1.48 5.32 -1.81
CA VAL A 24 2.26 4.21 -2.38
C VAL A 24 1.31 3.21 -3.03
N LEU A 25 1.62 2.85 -4.27
CA LEU A 25 0.91 1.85 -5.05
C LEU A 25 1.45 0.44 -4.74
N ALA A 26 0.54 -0.52 -4.63
CA ALA A 26 0.86 -1.91 -4.43
C ALA A 26 -0.05 -2.79 -5.29
N HIS A 27 0.37 -4.04 -5.51
CA HIS A 27 -0.46 -5.07 -6.08
C HIS A 27 -0.90 -6.03 -4.98
N VAL A 28 -2.20 -6.28 -4.88
CA VAL A 28 -2.79 -7.25 -3.95
C VAL A 28 -3.66 -8.24 -4.71
N ASP A 29 -3.44 -9.52 -4.45
CA ASP A 29 -4.28 -10.60 -4.98
C ASP A 29 -5.44 -10.94 -4.02
N GLN A 30 -5.32 -10.49 -2.77
CA GLN A 30 -6.30 -10.75 -1.71
C GLN A 30 -7.34 -9.62 -1.62
N ASP A 31 -8.58 -9.99 -1.28
CA ASP A 31 -9.69 -9.04 -1.10
C ASP A 31 -9.76 -8.46 0.32
N ILE A 32 -9.26 -9.20 1.33
CA ILE A 32 -9.21 -8.80 2.74
C ILE A 32 -7.95 -9.37 3.38
N GLY A 33 -7.26 -8.58 4.20
CA GLY A 33 -6.05 -9.02 4.88
C GLY A 33 -5.22 -7.87 5.44
N ILE A 34 -4.01 -8.19 5.89
CA ILE A 34 -2.99 -7.20 6.25
C ILE A 34 -1.81 -7.36 5.29
N LEU A 35 -1.49 -6.30 4.57
CA LEU A 35 -0.30 -6.17 3.73
C LEU A 35 0.80 -5.48 4.52
N THR A 36 2.03 -5.99 4.40
CA THR A 36 3.21 -5.32 4.92
C THR A 36 3.87 -4.55 3.78
N VAL A 37 3.96 -3.24 3.90
CA VAL A 37 4.50 -2.34 2.89
C VAL A 37 5.83 -1.77 3.39
N PRO A 38 6.94 -1.92 2.65
CA PRO A 38 8.20 -1.31 3.03
C PRO A 38 8.06 0.21 3.02
N VAL A 39 8.51 0.86 4.09
CA VAL A 39 8.51 2.32 4.18
C VAL A 39 9.64 2.84 3.30
N PRO A 40 9.38 3.81 2.40
CA PRO A 40 10.45 4.43 1.60
C PRO A 40 11.50 5.04 2.51
N ARG A 41 12.76 4.61 2.36
CA ARG A 41 13.89 5.19 3.08
C ARG A 41 14.21 6.55 2.49
N LEU A 42 14.38 7.57 3.33
CA LEU A 42 14.83 8.90 2.93
C LEU A 42 16.37 8.95 2.89
N SER A 43 17.05 8.05 3.60
CA SER A 43 18.50 7.92 3.60
C SER A 43 18.96 6.47 3.75
N PRO A 44 20.14 6.11 3.21
CA PRO A 44 20.67 4.75 3.28
C PRO A 44 21.04 4.29 4.70
N ASP A 45 21.22 5.23 5.63
CA ASP A 45 21.52 4.96 7.05
C ASP A 45 20.27 4.64 7.87
N GLU A 46 19.07 4.89 7.32
CA GLU A 46 17.82 4.58 8.02
C GLU A 46 17.54 3.07 8.03
N PRO A 47 17.07 2.54 9.17
CA PRO A 47 16.70 1.14 9.26
C PRO A 47 15.55 0.81 8.30
N GLU A 48 15.56 -0.41 7.77
CA GLU A 48 14.42 -0.94 7.02
C GLU A 48 13.23 -1.06 7.95
N THR A 49 12.23 -0.23 7.72
CA THR A 49 10.96 -0.29 8.43
C THR A 49 9.85 -0.71 7.46
N CYS A 50 8.87 -1.41 8.01
CA CYS A 50 7.70 -1.83 7.28
C CYS A 50 6.45 -1.35 8.01
N ALA A 51 5.48 -0.86 7.26
CA ALA A 51 4.18 -0.44 7.78
C ALA A 51 3.12 -1.47 7.41
N ARG A 52 2.17 -1.68 8.32
CA ARG A 52 1.05 -2.60 8.11
C ARG A 52 -0.14 -1.83 7.58
N TYR A 53 -0.73 -2.34 6.51
CA TYR A 53 -1.91 -1.80 5.89
C TYR A 53 -2.99 -2.87 5.76
N ARG A 54 -4.23 -2.50 6.03
CA ARG A 54 -5.39 -3.37 5.91
C ARG A 54 -5.94 -3.28 4.50
N ILE A 55 -6.01 -4.42 3.84
CA ILE A 55 -6.69 -4.56 2.57
C ILE A 55 -8.19 -4.47 2.84
N THR A 56 -8.86 -3.56 2.15
CA THR A 56 -10.30 -3.32 2.28
C THR A 56 -11.00 -3.52 0.92
N ARG A 57 -12.32 -3.65 0.92
CA ARG A 57 -13.12 -3.64 -0.33
C ARG A 57 -13.34 -2.25 -0.90
N GLU A 58 -12.91 -1.21 -0.19
CA GLU A 58 -13.10 0.16 -0.63
C GLU A 58 -12.26 0.42 -1.88
N ARG A 59 -12.85 1.17 -2.82
CA ARG A 59 -12.23 1.47 -4.10
C ARG A 59 -12.14 2.99 -4.30
N VAL A 60 -10.93 3.49 -4.54
CA VAL A 60 -10.64 4.91 -4.73
C VAL A 60 -10.31 5.18 -6.20
N ARG A 61 -11.02 6.14 -6.80
CA ARG A 61 -10.73 6.63 -8.14
C ARG A 61 -9.84 7.86 -8.06
N TYR A 62 -8.71 7.83 -8.77
CA TYR A 62 -7.95 9.03 -9.08
C TYR A 62 -8.42 9.61 -10.41
N PHE A 63 -8.46 10.94 -10.50
CA PHE A 63 -8.82 11.64 -11.73
C PHE A 63 -7.91 11.22 -12.88
N GLY A 64 -8.50 10.71 -13.97
CA GLY A 64 -7.78 10.31 -15.18
C GLY A 64 -7.38 8.82 -15.27
N GLN A 65 -7.71 7.99 -14.28
CA GLN A 65 -7.53 6.53 -14.35
C GLN A 65 -8.82 5.82 -14.74
N GLY A 66 -8.73 4.83 -15.63
CA GLY A 66 -9.87 4.04 -16.10
C GLY A 66 -10.44 3.11 -15.04
N GLU A 67 -9.57 2.51 -14.22
CA GLU A 67 -9.94 1.57 -13.16
C GLU A 67 -9.64 2.13 -11.76
N PRO A 68 -10.52 1.88 -10.77
CA PRO A 68 -10.28 2.28 -9.39
C PRO A 68 -9.26 1.38 -8.67
N TYR A 69 -8.51 1.97 -7.73
CA TYR A 69 -7.59 1.24 -6.86
C TYR A 69 -8.28 0.75 -5.59
N ILE A 70 -7.90 -0.41 -5.09
CA ILE A 70 -8.25 -0.92 -3.77
C ILE A 70 -7.58 -0.04 -2.71
N ALA A 71 -8.38 0.45 -1.75
CA ALA A 71 -7.88 1.22 -0.63
C ALA A 71 -7.23 0.31 0.42
N LEU A 72 -5.95 0.55 0.68
CA LEU A 72 -5.23 -0.06 1.79
C LEU A 72 -5.17 0.94 2.94
N HIS A 73 -5.89 0.70 4.02
CA HIS A 73 -5.91 1.62 5.17
C HIS A 73 -4.79 1.31 6.15
N TRP A 74 -4.08 2.32 6.62
CA TRP A 74 -3.03 2.11 7.62
C TRP A 74 -3.58 1.36 8.85
N ALA A 75 -2.97 0.22 9.17
CA ALA A 75 -3.46 -0.72 10.17
C ALA A 75 -2.72 -0.64 11.50
N ASP A 76 -1.64 0.15 11.56
CA ASP A 76 -0.97 0.42 12.81
C ASP A 76 -1.76 1.52 13.55
N PRO A 77 -2.03 1.36 14.86
CA PRO A 77 -2.56 2.47 15.64
C PRO A 77 -1.57 3.65 15.54
N PRO A 78 -2.03 4.92 15.59
CA PRO A 78 -1.10 5.97 16.00
C PRO A 78 -0.51 5.47 17.29
N CYS A 79 0.82 5.34 17.38
CA CYS A 79 1.46 4.90 18.60
C CYS A 79 0.76 5.61 19.75
N SER A 80 -0.02 4.87 20.52
CA SER A 80 -0.41 5.30 21.84
C SER A 80 0.91 5.25 22.61
N CYS A 81 1.77 6.26 22.40
CA CYS A 81 2.48 6.85 23.51
C CYS A 81 1.38 7.33 24.46
N GLY A 82 0.77 6.38 25.19
CA GLY A 82 0.55 6.59 26.60
C GLY A 82 1.92 6.99 27.14
N LEU A 83 2.13 8.20 27.64
CA LEU A 83 1.19 8.88 28.54
C LEU A 83 0.68 7.83 29.53
N ASP A 84 1.63 7.34 30.31
CA ASP A 84 1.41 6.89 31.68
C ASP A 84 2.32 7.78 32.57
N PRO A 85 1.86 8.11 33.80
CA PRO A 85 1.82 9.47 34.37
C PRO A 85 3.11 10.01 35.01
#